data_AF-A0A7H4MH55-F1
#
_entry.id   AF-A0A7H4MH55-F1
#
_cell.length_a   1.000
_cell.length_b   1.000
_cell.length_c   1.000
_cell.angle_alpha   90.00
_cell.angle_beta   90.00
_cell.angle_gamma   90.00
#
_symmetry.space_group_name_H-M   'P 1'
#
loop_
_entity.id
_entity.type
_entity.pdbx_description
1 polymer ?
#
loop_
_entity_poly.entity_id
_entity_poly.type
_entity_poly.pdbx_seq_one_letter_code
_entity_poly.pdbx_strand_id
1 'polypeptide(L)'
;MTSILKLAARARPNYHKSNALKTMRQRPELQGKLLAKGGWDYQLVDELTPQEGDIVLPKPRYSGFFNTPLDSILRSRGIRHLVFTGIATNVCVESTLRDGFFLEYFGIVLEDATHQAGPAFAQQAALFNIETFFGWVSDVESFCHALSPATPLSFSQGETLCLNR
;
A
#
# COMPACT_ATOMS: atom_id res chain seq x y z
N MET A 1 31.96 20.41 -1.01
CA MET A 1 30.74 19.72 -0.50
C MET A 1 30.00 18.89 -1.56
N THR A 2 29.90 19.33 -2.82
CA THR A 2 29.12 18.64 -3.88
C THR A 2 29.65 17.26 -4.29
N SER A 3 30.97 17.01 -4.21
CA SER A 3 31.55 15.69 -4.56
C SER A 3 31.27 14.63 -3.49
N ILE A 4 31.34 15.00 -2.20
CA ILE A 4 31.05 14.11 -1.07
C ILE A 4 29.56 13.72 -1.07
N LEU A 5 28.64 14.68 -1.31
CA LEU A 5 27.21 14.39 -1.44
C LEU A 5 26.90 13.47 -2.64
N LYS A 6 27.61 13.63 -3.77
CA LYS A 6 27.47 12.76 -4.94
C LYS A 6 28.03 11.35 -4.71
N LEU A 7 29.15 11.20 -4.00
CA LEU A 7 29.69 9.89 -3.62
C LEU A 7 28.77 9.16 -2.65
N ALA A 8 28.32 9.83 -1.59
CA ALA A 8 27.35 9.28 -0.64
C ALA A 8 26.03 8.92 -1.33
N ALA A 9 25.60 9.71 -2.32
CA ALA A 9 24.39 9.42 -3.08
C ALA A 9 24.46 8.11 -3.87
N ARG A 10 25.64 7.80 -4.46
CA ARG A 10 25.89 6.60 -5.26
C ARG A 10 26.04 5.33 -4.43
N ALA A 11 26.38 5.44 -3.15
CA ALA A 11 26.53 4.28 -2.25
C ALA A 11 25.19 3.78 -1.65
N ARG A 12 24.09 4.53 -1.81
CA ARG A 12 22.80 4.19 -1.17
C ARG A 12 22.12 3.01 -1.88
N PRO A 13 21.54 2.04 -1.16
CA PRO A 13 20.78 0.94 -1.78
C PRO A 13 19.70 1.43 -2.75
N ASN A 14 19.01 2.52 -2.41
CA ASN A 14 17.98 3.10 -3.25
C ASN A 14 18.52 3.56 -4.62
N TYR A 15 19.75 4.09 -4.68
CA TYR A 15 20.40 4.43 -5.93
C TYR A 15 20.49 3.19 -6.83
N HIS A 16 20.89 2.05 -6.28
CA HIS A 16 21.05 0.81 -7.06
C HIS A 16 19.73 0.10 -7.40
N LYS A 17 18.73 0.15 -6.51
CA LYS A 17 17.53 -0.69 -6.62
C LYS A 17 16.28 0.03 -7.14
N SER A 18 16.16 1.34 -6.96
CA SER A 18 15.00 2.11 -7.46
C SER A 18 14.89 2.00 -8.97
N ASN A 19 13.71 1.58 -9.46
CA ASN A 19 13.45 1.52 -10.89
C ASN A 19 13.58 2.89 -11.55
N ALA A 20 13.01 3.94 -10.96
CA ALA A 20 13.13 5.30 -11.48
C ALA A 20 14.60 5.76 -11.57
N LEU A 21 15.39 5.55 -10.51
CA LEU A 21 16.80 5.96 -10.54
C LEU A 21 17.64 5.11 -11.51
N LYS A 22 17.33 3.81 -11.67
CA LYS A 22 17.96 2.97 -12.71
C LYS A 22 17.65 3.50 -14.10
N THR A 23 16.39 3.82 -14.37
CA THR A 23 15.95 4.39 -15.65
C THR A 23 16.63 5.72 -15.93
N MET A 24 16.65 6.66 -14.97
CA MET A 24 17.34 7.95 -15.15
C MET A 24 18.85 7.80 -15.41
N ARG A 25 19.50 6.73 -14.93
CA ARG A 25 20.92 6.48 -15.26
C ARG A 25 21.12 5.93 -16.66
N GLN A 26 20.21 5.06 -17.11
CA GLN A 26 20.21 4.56 -18.48
C GLN A 26 19.80 5.65 -19.47
N ARG A 27 18.99 6.62 -19.01
CA ARG A 27 18.41 7.71 -19.79
C ARG A 27 18.60 9.05 -19.07
N PRO A 28 19.80 9.66 -19.13
CA PRO A 28 20.14 10.89 -18.40
C PRO A 28 19.22 12.08 -18.71
N GLU A 29 18.58 12.12 -19.87
CA GLU A 29 17.62 13.15 -20.27
C GLU A 29 16.37 13.21 -19.37
N LEU A 30 16.09 12.10 -18.66
CA LEU A 30 15.00 11.97 -17.69
C LEU A 30 15.37 12.39 -16.27
N GLN A 31 16.64 12.74 -16.03
CA GLN A 31 17.13 13.10 -14.70
C GLN A 31 16.37 14.30 -14.15
N GLY A 32 15.71 14.12 -13.00
CA GLY A 32 14.89 15.16 -12.37
C GLY A 32 13.56 15.47 -13.09
N LYS A 33 13.21 14.68 -14.11
CA LYS A 33 11.95 14.81 -14.86
C LYS A 33 11.02 13.61 -14.65
N LEU A 34 11.58 12.40 -14.60
CA LEU A 34 10.80 11.17 -14.39
C LEU A 34 10.24 11.11 -12.97
N LEU A 35 8.93 10.92 -12.83
CA LEU A 35 8.16 10.95 -11.58
C LEU A 35 8.40 12.25 -10.79
N ALA A 36 8.65 13.35 -11.49
CA ALA A 36 8.85 14.65 -10.87
C ALA A 36 7.50 15.29 -10.55
N LYS A 37 7.37 15.90 -9.37
CA LYS A 37 6.14 16.57 -8.95
C LYS A 37 5.71 17.60 -10.00
N GLY A 38 4.45 17.51 -10.44
CA GLY A 38 3.89 18.37 -11.48
C GLY A 38 4.09 17.87 -12.91
N GLY A 39 4.86 16.79 -13.12
CA GLY A 39 4.92 16.07 -14.39
C GLY A 39 3.70 15.19 -14.61
N TRP A 40 3.37 14.91 -15.88
CA TRP A 40 2.26 14.04 -16.26
C TRP A 40 2.40 12.62 -15.67
N ASP A 41 3.63 12.12 -15.56
CA ASP A 41 3.95 10.79 -15.04
C ASP A 41 3.95 10.71 -13.50
N TYR A 42 3.74 11.85 -12.83
CA TYR A 42 3.51 11.93 -11.39
C TYR A 42 2.01 12.09 -11.05
N GLN A 43 1.19 12.53 -12.01
CA GLN A 43 -0.22 12.75 -11.79
C GLN A 43 -0.98 11.42 -11.62
N LEU A 44 -2.08 11.48 -10.86
CA LEU A 44 -3.05 10.39 -10.83
C LEU A 44 -3.79 10.37 -12.17
N VAL A 45 -4.24 9.19 -12.58
CA VAL A 45 -5.14 9.05 -13.73
C VAL A 45 -6.48 9.69 -13.41
N ASP A 46 -7.17 10.21 -14.44
CA ASP A 46 -8.39 10.99 -14.28
C ASP A 46 -9.48 10.19 -13.52
N GLU A 47 -9.57 8.88 -13.77
CA GLU A 47 -10.51 7.96 -13.12
C GLU A 47 -10.29 7.80 -11.61
N LEU A 48 -9.10 8.16 -11.11
CA LEU A 48 -8.73 8.09 -9.68
C LEU A 48 -8.49 9.49 -9.10
N THR A 49 -9.15 10.51 -9.64
CA THR A 49 -9.11 11.86 -9.08
C THR A 49 -9.67 11.86 -7.65
N PRO A 50 -8.89 12.30 -6.65
CA PRO A 50 -9.35 12.36 -5.25
C PRO A 50 -10.57 13.26 -5.10
N GLN A 51 -11.52 12.82 -4.28
CA GLN A 51 -12.74 13.55 -3.96
C GLN A 51 -12.53 14.49 -2.77
N GLU A 52 -13.51 15.34 -2.50
CA GLU A 52 -13.49 16.20 -1.32
C GLU A 52 -13.45 15.35 -0.04
N GLY A 53 -12.50 15.66 0.85
CA GLY A 53 -12.26 14.91 2.08
C GLY A 53 -11.21 13.81 1.98
N ASP A 54 -10.79 13.44 0.77
CA ASP A 54 -9.72 12.45 0.59
C ASP A 54 -8.36 12.98 1.07
N ILE A 55 -7.56 12.07 1.63
CA ILE A 55 -6.23 12.38 2.13
C ILE A 55 -5.20 12.00 1.07
N VAL A 56 -4.63 13.01 0.42
CA VAL A 56 -3.55 12.82 -0.54
C VAL A 56 -2.20 12.92 0.15
N LEU A 57 -1.49 11.79 0.26
CA LEU A 57 -0.23 11.72 0.98
C LEU A 57 0.96 11.38 0.06
N PRO A 58 1.86 12.33 -0.24
CA PRO A 58 3.08 12.03 -0.98
C PRO A 58 4.03 11.21 -0.09
N LYS A 59 4.61 10.14 -0.64
CA LYS A 59 5.54 9.27 0.07
C LYS A 59 6.94 9.29 -0.56
N PRO A 60 8.02 9.40 0.24
CA PRO A 60 9.38 9.45 -0.28
C PRO A 60 9.97 8.07 -0.58
N ARG A 61 9.30 6.99 -0.15
CA ARG A 61 9.75 5.58 -0.27
C ARG A 61 8.59 4.65 -0.64
N TYR A 62 8.85 3.34 -0.68
CA TYR A 62 7.85 2.35 -1.06
C TYR A 62 6.72 2.27 -0.05
N SER A 63 7.05 2.12 1.25
CA SER A 63 6.06 2.16 2.31
C SER A 63 5.40 3.54 2.43
N GLY A 64 4.08 3.54 2.55
CA GLY A 64 3.28 4.70 2.88
C GLY A 64 3.49 5.22 4.30
N PHE A 65 4.04 4.43 5.22
CA PHE A 65 4.36 4.84 6.60
C PHE A 65 5.75 5.44 6.74
N PHE A 66 6.70 5.03 5.90
CA PHE A 66 8.09 5.42 6.06
C PHE A 66 8.31 6.92 5.81
N ASN A 67 8.59 7.67 6.87
CA ASN A 67 8.82 9.11 6.85
C ASN A 67 7.63 9.89 6.27
N THR A 68 6.43 9.52 6.70
CA THR A 68 5.17 10.21 6.41
C THR A 68 4.32 10.33 7.69
N PRO A 69 3.30 11.20 7.73
CA PRO A 69 2.37 11.29 8.86
C PRO A 69 1.23 10.24 8.83
N LEU A 70 1.33 9.17 8.03
CA LEU A 70 0.21 8.23 7.80
C LEU A 70 -0.32 7.60 9.10
N ASP A 71 0.56 7.08 9.97
CA ASP A 71 0.15 6.48 11.25
C ASP A 71 -0.61 7.51 12.11
N SER A 72 -0.05 8.69 12.32
CA SER A 72 -0.71 9.74 13.10
C SER A 72 -2.10 10.11 12.56
N ILE A 73 -2.24 10.20 11.23
CA ILE A 73 -3.49 10.50 10.53
C ILE A 73 -4.55 9.42 10.76
N LEU A 74 -4.14 8.15 10.68
CA LEU A 74 -5.04 7.00 10.86
C LEU A 74 -5.45 6.85 12.33
N ARG A 75 -4.50 6.98 13.27
CA ARG A 75 -4.75 6.91 14.71
C ARG A 75 -5.71 8.00 15.17
N SER A 76 -5.54 9.23 14.70
CA SER A 76 -6.41 10.36 15.08
C SER A 76 -7.86 10.16 14.62
N ARG A 77 -8.11 9.27 13.66
CA ARG A 77 -9.43 8.91 13.15
C ARG A 77 -9.96 7.58 13.71
N GLY A 78 -9.22 6.94 14.61
CA GLY A 78 -9.60 5.62 15.16
C GLY A 78 -9.58 4.49 14.14
N ILE A 79 -8.93 4.66 12.98
CA ILE A 79 -8.88 3.65 11.93
C ILE A 79 -7.95 2.52 12.37
N ARG A 80 -8.41 1.27 12.27
CA ARG A 80 -7.63 0.05 12.60
C ARG A 80 -7.54 -0.95 11.45
N HIS A 81 -8.45 -0.87 10.49
CA HIS A 81 -8.49 -1.73 9.32
C HIS A 81 -8.10 -0.92 8.09
N LEU A 82 -7.22 -1.46 7.27
CA LEU A 82 -6.71 -0.82 6.06
C LEU A 82 -6.94 -1.73 4.87
N VAL A 83 -7.54 -1.18 3.81
CA VAL A 83 -7.75 -1.87 2.55
C VAL A 83 -6.72 -1.35 1.55
N PHE A 84 -6.06 -2.27 0.88
CA PHE A 84 -4.93 -1.98 0.01
C PHE A 84 -5.27 -2.32 -1.45
N THR A 85 -5.05 -1.34 -2.31
CA THR A 85 -5.19 -1.42 -3.77
C THR A 85 -3.99 -0.75 -4.45
N GLY A 86 -3.89 -0.88 -5.77
CA GLY A 86 -2.90 -0.17 -6.59
C GLY A 86 -1.63 -0.97 -6.89
N ILE A 87 -0.56 -0.25 -7.25
CA ILE A 87 0.66 -0.85 -7.81
C ILE A 87 1.95 -0.36 -7.14
N ALA A 88 2.98 -1.20 -6.98
CA ALA A 88 2.99 -2.64 -7.26
C ALA A 88 2.69 -3.48 -6.00
N THR A 89 1.96 -4.60 -6.16
CA THR A 89 1.58 -5.54 -5.09
C THR A 89 2.81 -5.94 -4.26
N ASN A 90 3.82 -6.53 -4.89
CA ASN A 90 5.06 -7.04 -4.29
C ASN A 90 6.08 -5.95 -3.90
N VAL A 91 5.74 -4.66 -4.02
CA VAL A 91 6.65 -3.55 -3.70
C VAL A 91 5.95 -2.55 -2.80
N CYS A 92 5.25 -1.55 -3.36
CA CYS A 92 4.68 -0.46 -2.58
C CYS A 92 3.54 -0.92 -1.68
N VAL A 93 2.66 -1.78 -2.21
CA VAL A 93 1.48 -2.27 -1.48
C VAL A 93 1.93 -3.15 -0.32
N GLU A 94 2.68 -4.22 -0.59
CA GLU A 94 3.17 -5.14 0.45
C GLU A 94 4.12 -4.45 1.45
N SER A 95 4.98 -3.51 1.02
CA SER A 95 5.81 -2.74 1.97
C SER A 95 4.95 -1.92 2.94
N THR A 96 3.88 -1.28 2.46
CA THR A 96 3.00 -0.48 3.31
C THR A 96 2.17 -1.37 4.22
N LEU A 97 1.69 -2.50 3.71
CA LEU A 97 0.94 -3.49 4.48
C LEU A 97 1.77 -4.08 5.61
N ARG A 98 3.02 -4.50 5.33
CA ARG A 98 3.92 -5.05 6.36
C ARG A 98 4.24 -4.02 7.44
N ASP A 99 4.52 -2.77 7.07
CA ASP A 99 4.70 -1.69 8.05
C ASP A 99 3.42 -1.45 8.87
N GLY A 100 2.25 -1.51 8.22
CA GLY A 100 0.95 -1.42 8.89
C GLY A 100 0.74 -2.56 9.90
N PHE A 101 1.10 -3.79 9.53
CA PHE A 101 1.05 -4.94 10.42
C PHE A 101 1.90 -4.73 11.69
N PHE A 102 3.14 -4.26 11.54
CA PHE A 102 4.01 -3.95 12.70
C PHE A 102 3.48 -2.78 13.55
N LEU A 103 2.60 -1.96 12.99
CA LEU A 103 1.89 -0.90 13.69
C LEU A 103 0.49 -1.35 14.15
N GLU A 104 0.18 -2.64 14.21
CA GLU A 104 -1.10 -3.16 14.71
C GLU A 104 -2.32 -2.71 13.88
N TYR A 105 -2.16 -2.53 12.57
CA TYR A 105 -3.26 -2.38 11.62
C TYR A 105 -3.62 -3.72 10.98
N PHE A 106 -4.91 -3.98 10.82
CA PHE A 106 -5.40 -5.14 10.09
C PHE A 106 -5.48 -4.81 8.59
N GLY A 107 -4.58 -5.40 7.81
CA GLY A 107 -4.51 -5.19 6.36
C GLY A 107 -5.34 -6.18 5.56
N ILE A 108 -6.08 -5.68 4.57
CA ILE A 108 -6.80 -6.48 3.56
C ILE A 108 -6.29 -6.03 2.19
N VAL A 109 -5.79 -6.95 1.37
CA VAL A 109 -5.43 -6.68 -0.03
C VAL A 109 -6.52 -7.19 -0.94
N LEU A 110 -6.93 -6.34 -1.88
CA LEU A 110 -7.86 -6.72 -2.95
C LEU A 110 -7.05 -7.19 -4.16
N GLU A 111 -7.02 -8.49 -4.40
CA GLU A 111 -6.11 -9.10 -5.38
C GLU A 111 -6.40 -8.69 -6.83
N ASP A 112 -7.68 -8.47 -7.15
CA ASP A 112 -8.19 -7.99 -8.43
C ASP A 112 -8.08 -6.47 -8.61
N ALA A 113 -7.76 -5.74 -7.53
CA ALA A 113 -7.46 -4.30 -7.55
C ALA A 113 -5.98 -3.99 -7.26
N THR A 114 -5.09 -4.97 -7.39
CA THR A 114 -3.64 -4.80 -7.30
C THR A 114 -2.91 -5.44 -8.48
N HIS A 115 -1.69 -4.96 -8.76
CA HIS A 115 -0.87 -5.55 -9.83
C HIS A 115 0.62 -5.55 -9.48
N GLN A 116 1.31 -6.66 -9.76
CA GLN A 116 2.73 -6.85 -9.43
C GLN A 116 3.68 -6.12 -10.38
N ALA A 117 4.86 -5.79 -9.88
CA ALA A 117 6.00 -5.45 -10.70
C ALA A 117 6.76 -6.72 -11.09
N GLY A 118 6.94 -6.92 -12.40
CA GLY A 118 7.67 -8.06 -12.95
C GLY A 118 6.74 -9.22 -13.35
N PRO A 119 7.25 -10.46 -13.35
CA PRO A 119 6.52 -11.63 -13.87
C PRO A 119 5.33 -12.02 -12.97
N ALA A 120 4.36 -12.75 -13.54
CA ALA A 120 3.12 -13.15 -12.86
C ALA A 120 3.34 -13.89 -11.53
N PHE A 121 4.40 -14.69 -11.40
CA PHE A 121 4.70 -15.40 -10.15
C PHE A 121 4.95 -14.45 -8.97
N ALA A 122 5.34 -13.20 -9.23
CA ALA A 122 5.55 -12.21 -8.18
C ALA A 122 4.24 -11.78 -7.50
N GLN A 123 3.11 -11.81 -8.23
CA GLN A 123 1.79 -11.58 -7.65
C GLN A 123 1.47 -12.72 -6.68
N GLN A 124 1.58 -13.96 -7.15
CA GLN A 124 1.27 -15.17 -6.37
C GLN A 124 2.11 -15.23 -5.09
N ALA A 125 3.41 -14.94 -5.18
CA ALA A 125 4.29 -14.93 -4.01
C ALA A 125 3.95 -13.83 -3.01
N ALA A 126 3.59 -12.63 -3.49
CA ALA A 126 3.18 -11.53 -2.61
C ALA A 126 1.86 -11.84 -1.91
N LEU A 127 0.84 -12.28 -2.65
CA LEU A 127 -0.47 -12.64 -2.09
C LEU A 127 -0.35 -13.78 -1.08
N PHE A 128 0.43 -14.84 -1.40
CA PHE A 128 0.72 -15.92 -0.47
C PHE A 128 1.34 -15.41 0.83
N ASN A 129 2.34 -14.54 0.76
CA ASN A 129 2.97 -13.98 1.96
C ASN A 129 2.00 -13.12 2.77
N ILE A 130 1.18 -12.31 2.10
CA ILE A 130 0.21 -11.42 2.74
C ILE A 130 -0.81 -12.27 3.50
N GLU A 131 -1.46 -13.22 2.83
CA GLU A 131 -2.49 -14.10 3.39
C GLU A 131 -1.94 -14.96 4.54
N THR A 132 -0.71 -15.45 4.41
CA THR A 132 -0.14 -16.38 5.40
C THR A 132 0.32 -15.65 6.66
N PHE A 133 0.85 -14.42 6.55
CA PHE A 133 1.63 -13.82 7.64
C PHE A 133 1.21 -12.42 8.07
N PHE A 134 0.64 -11.59 7.18
CA PHE A 134 0.56 -10.15 7.44
C PHE A 134 -0.86 -9.56 7.35
N GLY A 135 -1.82 -10.28 6.76
CA GLY A 135 -3.17 -9.79 6.59
C GLY A 135 -4.08 -10.78 5.86
N TRP A 136 -5.12 -10.25 5.23
CA TRP A 136 -6.07 -11.01 4.43
C TRP A 136 -5.96 -10.66 2.95
N VAL A 137 -6.33 -11.62 2.11
CA VAL A 137 -6.54 -11.43 0.68
C VAL A 137 -8.02 -11.65 0.38
N SER A 138 -8.60 -10.79 -0.45
CA SER A 138 -9.98 -10.88 -0.93
C SER A 138 -10.06 -10.27 -2.32
N ASP A 139 -11.26 -10.31 -2.93
CA ASP A 139 -11.59 -9.61 -4.17
C ASP A 139 -12.55 -8.45 -3.90
N VAL A 140 -12.68 -7.52 -4.85
CA VAL A 140 -13.52 -6.32 -4.70
C VAL A 140 -14.99 -6.67 -4.47
N GLU A 141 -15.51 -7.70 -5.13
CA GLU A 141 -16.91 -8.09 -5.05
C GLU A 141 -17.25 -8.61 -3.64
N SER A 142 -16.49 -9.60 -3.16
CA SER A 142 -16.59 -10.17 -1.82
C SER A 142 -16.45 -9.10 -0.74
N PHE A 143 -15.51 -8.19 -0.90
CA PHE A 143 -15.31 -7.08 0.04
C PHE A 143 -16.51 -6.12 0.08
N CYS A 144 -17.01 -5.69 -1.08
CA CYS A 144 -18.19 -4.82 -1.16
C CYS A 144 -19.44 -5.50 -0.60
N HIS A 145 -19.61 -6.80 -0.86
CA HIS A 145 -20.70 -7.58 -0.30
C HIS A 145 -20.61 -7.64 1.23
N ALA A 146 -19.42 -7.83 1.81
CA ALA A 146 -19.22 -7.87 3.26
C ALA A 146 -19.48 -6.51 3.95
N LEU A 147 -19.23 -5.40 3.26
CA LEU A 147 -19.52 -4.05 3.76
C LEU A 147 -20.97 -3.61 3.54
N SER A 148 -21.70 -4.28 2.66
CA SER A 148 -23.11 -4.00 2.46
C SER A 148 -23.85 -4.22 3.79
N PRO A 149 -24.75 -3.32 4.20
CA PRO A 149 -25.43 -3.45 5.47
C PRO A 149 -26.15 -4.80 5.51
N ALA A 150 -25.61 -5.73 6.31
CA ALA A 150 -26.31 -6.94 6.65
C ALA A 150 -27.61 -6.54 7.36
N THR A 151 -28.73 -7.12 6.96
CA THR A 151 -29.94 -7.18 7.78
C THR A 151 -29.50 -7.47 9.22
N PRO A 152 -29.91 -6.66 10.22
CA PRO A 152 -29.42 -6.82 11.58
C PRO A 152 -29.57 -8.28 12.00
N LEU A 153 -28.46 -8.88 12.45
CA LEU A 153 -28.47 -10.21 13.05
C LEU A 153 -29.47 -10.17 14.21
N SER A 154 -30.66 -10.72 13.98
CA SER A 154 -31.62 -10.96 15.04
C SER A 154 -31.02 -12.04 15.92
N PHE A 155 -30.35 -11.63 17.00
CA PHE A 155 -30.09 -12.55 18.10
C PHE A 155 -31.45 -12.95 18.66
N SER A 156 -31.92 -14.15 18.32
CA SER A 156 -33.02 -14.78 19.04
C SER A 156 -32.57 -14.94 20.49
N GLN A 157 -33.16 -14.15 21.39
CA GLN A 157 -33.07 -14.39 22.82
C GLN A 157 -33.52 -15.82 23.07
N GLY A 158 -32.61 -16.73 23.41
CA GLY A 158 -33.04 -18.12 23.66
C GLY A 158 -31.98 -19.21 23.80
N GLU A 159 -30.70 -19.02 23.45
CA GLU A 159 -29.70 -20.08 23.64
C GLU A 159 -28.67 -19.70 24.69
N THR A 160 -28.97 -20.14 25.91
CA THR A 160 -28.01 -20.27 27.01
C THR A 160 -26.90 -21.24 26.58
N LEU A 161 -25.79 -20.71 26.07
CA LEU A 161 -24.55 -21.47 25.97
C LEU A 161 -23.99 -21.68 27.38
N CYS A 162 -24.37 -22.81 27.98
CA CYS A 162 -23.65 -23.43 29.09
C CYS A 162 -22.20 -23.71 28.64
N LEU A 163 -21.28 -22.79 28.94
CA LEU A 163 -19.86 -23.09 28.99
C LEU A 163 -19.60 -23.97 30.22
N ASN A 164 -19.61 -25.28 30.00
CA ASN A 164 -19.11 -26.25 30.96
C ASN A 164 -17.71 -26.72 30.53
N ARG A 165 -16.74 -26.33 31.37
CA ARG A 165 -15.33 -26.78 31.50
C ARG A 165 -14.29 -26.19 30.57
#